data_AF-A0A9P7F982-F1
#
_entry.id   AF-A0A9P7F982-F1
#
_cell.length_a   1.000
_cell.length_b   1.000
_cell.length_c   1.000
_cell.angle_alpha   90.00
_cell.angle_beta   90.00
_cell.angle_gamma   90.00
#
_symmetry.space_group_name_H-M   'P 1'
#
loop_
_entity.id
_entity.type
_entity.pdbx_description
1 polymer ?
#
loop_
_entity_poly.entity_id
_entity_poly.type
_entity_poly.pdbx_seq_one_letter_code
_entity_poly.pdbx_strand_id
1 'polypeptide(L)'
;TFQQYCFIIADSTAKIPDNMITFDQAASVQVGIIPFVVALYAQQPELAHLAPWLCACKLNLVPCLIFTMFISIQLVKLFELSPIITTASFHNTGFLSSRSATRVLDRNLSTTALKNAIAKVTSTLITLAFGAISLPDTLNRS
;
A
#
# COMPACT_ATOMS: atom_id res chain seq x y z
N THR A 1 -9.83 -17.59 -8.67
CA THR A 1 -9.64 -18.91 -9.31
C THR A 1 -10.59 -18.99 -10.49
N PHE A 2 -10.18 -19.51 -11.65
CA PHE A 2 -11.02 -19.58 -12.85
C PHE A 2 -11.66 -20.96 -13.03
N GLN A 3 -12.27 -21.50 -11.96
CA GLN A 3 -12.88 -22.83 -11.93
C GLN A 3 -13.99 -22.88 -10.88
N GLN A 4 -14.96 -23.79 -11.04
CA GLN A 4 -16.11 -23.91 -10.13
C GLN A 4 -15.76 -24.55 -8.78
N TYR A 5 -14.70 -25.37 -8.72
CA TYR A 5 -14.25 -26.06 -7.51
C TYR A 5 -12.73 -26.02 -7.40
N CYS A 6 -12.18 -25.79 -6.21
CA CYS A 6 -10.74 -25.86 -5.95
C CYS A 6 -10.46 -26.46 -4.57
N PHE A 7 -9.40 -27.26 -4.45
CA PHE A 7 -8.88 -27.68 -3.15
C PHE A 7 -8.00 -26.57 -2.58
N ILE A 8 -8.22 -26.21 -1.31
CA ILE A 8 -7.42 -25.22 -0.60
C ILE A 8 -7.05 -25.74 0.79
N ILE A 9 -5.92 -25.27 1.30
CA ILE A 9 -5.49 -25.56 2.67
C ILE A 9 -6.42 -24.83 3.63
N ALA A 10 -6.86 -25.51 4.69
CA ALA A 10 -7.79 -24.95 5.67
C ALA A 10 -7.29 -23.62 6.27
N ASP A 11 -6.00 -23.53 6.55
CA ASP A 11 -5.35 -22.32 7.11
C ASP A 11 -5.31 -21.14 6.13
N SER A 12 -5.54 -21.37 4.83
CA SER A 12 -5.64 -20.31 3.81
C SER A 12 -7.09 -19.88 3.55
N THR A 13 -8.05 -20.43 4.29
CA THR A 13 -9.46 -20.03 4.22
C THR A 13 -9.72 -18.83 5.13
N ALA A 14 -10.61 -17.92 4.70
CA ALA A 14 -11.08 -16.83 5.54
C ALA A 14 -12.61 -16.80 5.50
N LYS A 15 -13.23 -16.56 6.66
CA LYS A 15 -14.69 -16.36 6.75
C LYS A 15 -15.05 -14.98 6.20
N ILE A 16 -16.01 -14.93 5.29
CA ILE A 16 -16.59 -13.68 4.80
C ILE A 16 -17.52 -13.11 5.90
N PRO A 17 -17.40 -11.84 6.30
CA PRO A 17 -18.31 -11.22 7.26
C PRO A 17 -19.75 -11.14 6.72
N ASP A 18 -20.72 -11.52 7.57
CA ASP A 18 -22.13 -11.52 7.19
C ASP A 18 -22.60 -10.08 6.88
N ASN A 19 -23.31 -9.91 5.76
CA ASN A 19 -23.98 -8.67 5.34
C ASN A 19 -23.10 -7.40 5.17
N MET A 20 -21.77 -7.53 5.16
CA MET A 20 -20.85 -6.38 5.02
C MET A 20 -20.33 -6.21 3.59
N ILE A 21 -20.04 -7.32 2.90
CA ILE A 21 -19.47 -7.33 1.54
C ILE A 21 -20.05 -8.49 0.73
N THR A 22 -20.10 -8.30 -0.59
CA THR A 22 -20.46 -9.37 -1.54
C THR A 22 -19.31 -10.37 -1.69
N PHE A 23 -19.62 -11.55 -2.23
CA PHE A 23 -18.62 -12.57 -2.54
C PHE A 23 -17.52 -12.05 -3.47
N ASP A 24 -17.89 -11.31 -4.52
CA ASP A 24 -16.94 -10.75 -5.50
C ASP A 24 -16.01 -9.71 -4.88
N GLN A 25 -16.53 -8.89 -3.96
CA GLN A 25 -15.72 -7.97 -3.18
C GLN A 25 -14.74 -8.72 -2.29
N ALA A 26 -15.21 -9.74 -1.56
CA ALA A 26 -14.37 -10.54 -0.67
C ALA A 26 -13.21 -11.22 -1.42
N ALA A 27 -13.48 -11.78 -2.60
CA ALA A 27 -12.48 -12.42 -3.45
C ALA A 27 -11.38 -11.44 -3.92
N SER A 28 -11.71 -10.15 -4.06
CA SER A 28 -10.78 -9.10 -4.51
C SER A 28 -9.94 -8.50 -3.39
N VAL A 29 -10.38 -8.61 -2.13
CA VAL A 29 -9.71 -8.01 -0.97
C VAL A 29 -8.35 -8.67 -0.72
N GLN A 30 -8.27 -9.99 -0.79
CA GLN A 30 -7.04 -10.72 -0.44
C GLN A 30 -5.86 -10.34 -1.33
N VAL A 31 -6.07 -10.24 -2.65
CA VAL A 31 -5.01 -9.85 -3.60
C VAL A 31 -4.53 -8.42 -3.38
N GLY A 32 -5.39 -7.52 -2.90
CA GLY A 32 -5.03 -6.13 -2.61
C GLY A 32 -4.36 -5.93 -1.25
N ILE A 33 -4.65 -6.77 -0.26
CA ILE A 33 -4.13 -6.60 1.10
C ILE A 33 -2.82 -7.38 1.31
N ILE A 34 -2.78 -8.66 0.92
CA ILE A 34 -1.69 -9.56 1.28
C ILE A 34 -0.32 -9.03 0.82
N PRO A 35 -0.11 -8.59 -0.43
CA PRO A 35 1.21 -8.10 -0.88
C PRO A 35 1.71 -6.90 -0.06
N PHE A 36 0.80 -6.01 0.34
CA PHE A 36 1.15 -4.84 1.13
C PHE A 36 1.49 -5.20 2.57
N VAL A 37 0.70 -6.09 3.18
CA VAL A 37 0.95 -6.59 4.54
C VAL A 37 2.26 -7.38 4.59
N VAL A 38 2.52 -8.23 3.61
CA VAL A 38 3.80 -8.93 3.50
C VAL A 38 4.94 -7.93 3.29
N ALA A 39 4.80 -6.91 2.45
CA ALA A 39 5.86 -5.91 2.28
C ALA A 39 6.14 -5.09 3.56
N LEU A 40 5.12 -4.87 4.39
CA LEU A 40 5.26 -4.18 5.68
C LEU A 40 5.91 -5.03 6.77
N TYR A 41 5.61 -6.33 6.81
CA TYR A 41 5.93 -7.20 7.96
C TYR A 41 6.80 -8.41 7.62
N ALA A 42 7.12 -8.66 6.35
CA ALA A 42 8.12 -9.66 5.99
C ALA A 42 9.42 -9.29 6.70
N GLN A 43 10.02 -10.27 7.38
CA GLN A 43 11.24 -10.12 8.16
C GLN A 43 12.43 -9.77 7.25
N GLN A 44 12.48 -8.51 6.80
CA GLN A 44 13.71 -7.87 6.38
C GLN A 44 14.23 -7.10 7.59
N PRO A 45 15.51 -7.26 7.98
CA PRO A 45 16.07 -6.69 9.20
C PRO A 45 15.95 -5.15 9.29
N GLU A 46 15.70 -4.47 8.16
CA GLU A 46 15.61 -3.01 8.08
C GLU A 46 14.16 -2.46 8.07
N LEU A 47 13.15 -3.32 7.84
CA LEU A 47 11.73 -2.92 7.64
C LEU A 47 10.77 -3.66 8.57
N ALA A 48 11.28 -4.51 9.49
CA ALA A 48 10.49 -5.31 10.40
C ALA A 48 9.81 -4.46 11.48
N HIS A 49 8.76 -3.76 11.08
CA HIS A 49 7.77 -3.21 11.99
C HIS A 49 7.02 -4.37 12.66
N LEU A 50 6.74 -4.27 13.96
CA LEU A 50 5.88 -5.25 14.61
C LEU A 50 4.47 -5.10 14.03
N ALA A 51 3.83 -6.22 13.72
CA ALA A 51 2.46 -6.18 13.26
C ALA A 51 1.56 -5.54 14.33
N PRO A 52 0.72 -4.56 13.96
CA PRO A 52 -0.06 -3.76 14.92
C PRO A 52 -1.13 -4.59 15.63
N TRP A 53 -1.43 -5.79 15.14
CA TRP A 53 -2.28 -6.77 15.83
C TRP A 53 -1.52 -7.66 16.83
N LEU A 54 -0.18 -7.66 16.82
CA LEU A 54 0.67 -8.37 17.78
C LEU A 54 1.08 -7.48 18.95
N CYS A 55 1.19 -6.17 18.73
CA CYS A 55 1.47 -5.17 19.76
C CYS A 55 0.73 -3.88 19.41
N ALA A 56 0.16 -3.18 20.40
CA ALA A 56 -0.46 -1.85 20.22
C ALA A 56 0.55 -0.74 19.89
N CYS A 57 1.69 -1.10 19.29
CA CYS A 57 2.72 -0.19 18.83
C CYS A 57 2.15 0.58 17.63
N LYS A 58 1.82 1.85 17.85
CA LYS A 58 1.51 2.77 16.78
C LYS A 58 2.75 2.92 15.90
N LEU A 59 2.60 2.67 14.60
CA LEU A 59 3.61 3.02 13.60
C LEU A 59 3.56 4.54 13.40
N ASN A 60 4.15 5.27 14.34
CA ASN A 60 4.06 6.72 14.34
C ASN A 60 4.82 7.33 13.15
N LEU A 61 4.12 8.17 12.37
CA LEU A 61 4.67 9.28 11.58
C LEU A 61 5.79 8.95 10.58
N VAL A 62 5.78 7.73 10.05
CA VAL A 62 6.70 7.30 9.01
C VAL A 62 6.18 7.79 7.65
N PRO A 63 6.89 8.68 6.93
CA PRO A 63 6.47 9.08 5.58
C PRO A 63 6.48 7.85 4.66
N CYS A 64 5.34 7.62 3.99
CA CYS A 64 5.13 6.46 3.13
C CYS A 64 4.89 6.88 1.68
N LEU A 65 5.61 6.22 0.77
CA LEU A 65 5.44 6.34 -0.67
C LEU A 65 4.78 5.08 -1.23
N ILE A 66 3.60 5.21 -1.82
CA ILE A 66 2.82 4.09 -2.35
C ILE A 66 2.69 4.22 -3.87
N PHE A 67 3.22 3.24 -4.59
CA PHE A 67 3.01 3.13 -6.02
C PHE A 67 1.77 2.29 -6.31
N THR A 68 0.73 2.96 -6.84
CA THR A 68 -0.39 2.41 -7.63
C THR A 68 -1.53 1.61 -6.99
N MET A 69 -1.42 1.10 -5.76
CA MET A 69 -2.53 0.34 -5.17
C MET A 69 -3.39 1.18 -4.22
N PHE A 70 -4.62 1.51 -4.64
CA PHE A 70 -5.54 2.34 -3.84
C PHE A 70 -5.96 1.68 -2.51
N ILE A 71 -5.95 0.34 -2.43
CA ILE A 71 -6.23 -0.40 -1.20
C ILE A 71 -5.14 -0.14 -0.16
N SER A 72 -3.88 -0.03 -0.59
CA SER A 72 -2.75 0.29 0.29
C SER A 72 -2.88 1.65 0.95
N ILE A 73 -3.46 2.66 0.28
CA ILE A 73 -3.70 3.99 0.88
C ILE A 73 -4.62 3.87 2.10
N GLN A 74 -5.68 3.06 1.99
CA GLN A 74 -6.62 2.84 3.09
C GLN A 74 -5.97 2.05 4.22
N LEU A 75 -5.10 1.08 3.91
CA LEU A 75 -4.33 0.35 4.92
C LEU A 75 -3.32 1.25 5.65
N VAL A 76 -2.61 2.10 4.91
CA VAL A 76 -1.68 3.08 5.49
C VAL A 76 -2.41 4.04 6.41
N LYS A 77 -3.62 4.49 6.02
CA LYS A 77 -4.48 5.29 6.88
C LYS A 77 -4.92 4.54 8.14
N LEU A 78 -5.28 3.25 8.02
CA LEU A 78 -5.64 2.39 9.14
C LEU A 78 -4.48 2.22 10.13
N PHE A 79 -3.24 2.17 9.62
CA PHE A 79 -2.03 2.09 10.43
C PHE A 79 -1.52 3.45 10.93
N GLU A 80 -2.32 4.52 10.80
CA GLU A 80 -1.99 5.89 11.23
C GLU A 80 -0.70 6.47 10.59
N LEU A 81 -0.28 5.93 9.45
CA LEU A 81 0.90 6.39 8.71
C LEU A 81 0.60 7.69 7.94
N SER A 82 1.48 8.70 8.09
CA SER A 82 1.33 10.02 7.47
C SER A 82 2.69 10.70 7.34
N PRO A 83 2.96 11.47 6.26
CA PRO A 83 2.10 11.76 5.11
C PRO A 83 2.01 10.61 4.09
N ILE A 84 0.89 10.52 3.37
CA ILE A 84 0.65 9.52 2.32
C ILE A 84 0.92 10.13 0.95
N ILE A 85 2.04 9.76 0.34
CA ILE A 85 2.42 10.19 -1.01
C ILE A 85 2.15 9.04 -1.97
N THR A 86 1.41 9.29 -3.04
CA THR A 86 1.13 8.29 -4.06
C THR A 86 1.40 8.80 -5.47
N THR A 87 1.79 7.91 -6.37
CA THR A 87 1.97 8.21 -7.79
C THR A 87 0.79 7.67 -8.60
N ALA A 88 0.19 8.53 -9.43
CA ALA A 88 -0.93 8.16 -10.30
C ALA A 88 -1.05 9.12 -11.48
N SER A 89 -1.90 8.79 -12.45
CA SER A 89 -2.34 9.79 -13.43
C SER A 89 -3.20 10.85 -12.73
N PHE A 90 -3.04 12.12 -13.11
CA PHE A 90 -3.80 13.24 -12.52
C PHE A 90 -5.32 13.07 -12.61
N HIS A 91 -5.82 12.33 -13.61
CA HIS A 91 -7.25 12.01 -13.72
C HIS A 91 -7.79 11.32 -12.45
N ASN A 92 -6.97 10.51 -11.78
CA ASN A 92 -7.34 9.77 -10.58
C ASN A 92 -7.11 10.56 -9.28
N THR A 93 -6.66 11.82 -9.35
CA THR A 93 -6.33 12.61 -8.15
C THR A 93 -7.51 12.73 -7.19
N GLY A 94 -8.69 13.09 -7.71
CA GLY A 94 -9.89 13.23 -6.88
C GLY A 94 -10.27 11.92 -6.16
N PHE A 95 -10.16 10.80 -6.87
CA PHE A 95 -10.44 9.47 -6.32
C PHE A 95 -9.46 9.07 -5.21
N LEU A 96 -8.18 9.39 -5.36
CA LEU A 96 -7.14 9.04 -4.39
C LEU A 96 -7.16 9.98 -3.18
N SER A 97 -7.41 11.27 -3.39
CA SER A 97 -7.61 12.24 -2.30
C SER A 97 -8.81 11.87 -1.43
N SER A 98 -9.91 11.38 -2.03
CA SER A 98 -11.06 10.90 -1.25
C SER A 98 -10.76 9.67 -0.38
N ARG A 99 -9.65 8.98 -0.66
CA ARG A 99 -9.16 7.80 0.09
C ARG A 99 -8.06 8.15 1.08
N SER A 100 -7.90 9.43 1.41
CA SER A 100 -6.90 9.99 2.33
C SER A 100 -5.48 10.14 1.79
N ALA A 101 -5.27 10.12 0.46
CA ALA A 101 -3.96 10.48 -0.09
C ALA A 101 -3.62 11.95 0.20
N THR A 102 -2.49 12.21 0.87
CA THR A 102 -2.02 13.56 1.20
C THR A 102 -1.52 14.29 -0.05
N ARG A 103 -0.76 13.59 -0.89
CA ARG A 103 -0.30 14.13 -2.18
C ARG A 103 -0.32 13.06 -3.26
N VAL A 104 -0.87 13.42 -4.42
CA VAL A 104 -0.80 12.63 -5.65
C VAL A 104 0.23 13.28 -6.58
N LEU A 105 1.24 12.51 -6.96
CA LEU A 105 2.28 12.91 -7.91
C LEU A 105 2.06 12.22 -9.25
N ASP A 106 2.45 12.86 -10.35
CA ASP A 106 2.32 12.24 -11.67
C ASP A 106 3.27 11.04 -11.79
N ARG A 107 2.73 9.90 -12.22
CA ARG A 107 3.49 8.67 -12.45
C ARG A 107 4.50 8.78 -13.60
N ASN A 108 4.33 9.76 -14.50
CA ASN A 108 5.20 9.97 -15.65
C ASN A 108 6.40 10.89 -15.32
N LEU A 109 6.54 11.33 -14.06
CA LEU A 109 7.69 12.13 -13.65
C LEU A 109 8.98 11.31 -13.75
N SER A 110 10.04 11.93 -14.25
CA SER A 110 11.38 11.36 -14.16
C SER A 110 11.80 11.21 -12.69
N THR A 111 12.73 10.29 -12.40
CA THR A 111 13.20 10.03 -11.03
C THR A 111 13.69 11.29 -10.32
N THR A 112 14.39 12.18 -11.04
CA THR A 112 14.85 13.47 -10.51
C THR A 112 13.68 14.40 -10.17
N ALA A 113 12.69 14.50 -11.06
CA ALA A 113 11.50 15.32 -10.83
C ALA A 113 10.64 14.76 -9.67
N LEU A 114 10.56 13.43 -9.55
CA LEU A 114 9.88 12.74 -8.46
C LEU A 114 10.55 13.01 -7.11
N LYS A 115 11.89 12.87 -7.02
CA LYS A 115 12.66 13.20 -5.81
C LYS A 115 12.44 14.65 -5.38
N ASN A 116 12.48 15.59 -6.33
CA ASN A 116 12.23 17.00 -6.08
C ASN A 116 10.79 17.27 -5.62
N ALA A 117 9.80 16.58 -6.21
CA ALA A 117 8.40 16.71 -5.81
C ALA A 117 8.16 16.15 -4.40
N ILE A 118 8.78 15.03 -4.05
CA ILE A 118 8.75 14.43 -2.71
C ILE A 118 9.37 15.39 -1.68
N ALA A 119 10.54 15.96 -1.98
CA ALA A 119 11.23 16.91 -1.10
C ALA A 119 10.39 18.16 -0.78
N LYS A 120 9.46 18.55 -1.66
CA LYS A 120 8.50 19.64 -1.40
C LYS A 120 7.33 19.23 -0.50
N VAL A 121 7.06 17.94 -0.37
CA VAL A 121 5.94 17.41 0.44
C VAL A 121 6.39 17.09 1.86
N THR A 122 7.61 16.55 2.01
CA THR A 122 8.16 16.18 3.31
C THR A 122 9.65 16.50 3.36
N SER A 123 10.08 17.10 4.47
CA SER A 123 11.49 17.24 4.83
C SER A 123 12.05 16.00 5.55
N THR A 124 11.17 15.06 5.94
CA THR A 124 11.51 13.82 6.64
C THR A 124 11.81 12.71 5.63
N LEU A 125 12.81 11.87 5.93
CA LEU A 125 13.19 10.72 5.11
C LEU A 125 12.03 9.73 4.95
N ILE A 126 11.75 9.31 3.70
CA ILE A 126 10.81 8.22 3.43
C ILE A 126 11.40 6.94 3.97
N THR A 127 10.70 6.32 4.91
CA THR A 127 11.14 5.08 5.57
C THR A 127 10.42 3.86 5.02
N LEU A 128 9.33 4.07 4.26
CA LEU A 128 8.59 3.01 3.61
C LEU A 128 8.23 3.40 2.17
N ALA A 129 8.72 2.63 1.20
CA ALA A 129 8.33 2.72 -0.20
C ALA A 129 7.76 1.38 -0.66
N PHE A 130 6.51 1.37 -1.12
CA PHE A 130 5.84 0.17 -1.64
C PHE A 130 5.62 0.28 -3.15
N GLY A 131 6.34 -0.55 -3.90
CA GLY A 131 6.30 -0.64 -5.36
C GLY A 131 5.54 -1.87 -5.84
N ALA A 132 4.39 -1.69 -6.51
CA ALA A 132 3.69 -2.80 -7.19
C ALA A 132 4.02 -2.89 -8.69
N ILE A 133 4.84 -1.96 -9.20
CA ILE A 133 5.29 -1.94 -10.60
C ILE A 133 6.71 -2.50 -10.67
N SER A 134 6.91 -3.57 -11.43
CA SER A 134 8.21 -4.19 -11.68
C SER A 134 8.91 -3.62 -12.91
N LEU A 135 8.96 -2.28 -13.05
CA LEU A 135 9.78 -1.63 -14.07
C LEU A 135 11.17 -1.34 -13.51
N PRO A 136 12.24 -1.41 -14.32
CA PRO A 136 13.60 -1.09 -13.87
C PRO A 136 13.67 0.30 -13.24
N ASP A 137 13.00 1.29 -13.84
CA ASP A 137 12.99 2.67 -13.37
C ASP A 137 12.28 2.85 -12.02
N THR A 138 11.37 1.94 -11.64
CA THR A 138 10.63 1.97 -10.38
C THR A 138 11.25 1.11 -9.28
N LEU A 139 12.20 0.22 -9.64
CA LEU A 139 12.86 -0.73 -8.74
C LEU A 139 14.29 -0.34 -8.37
N ASN A 140 14.85 0.70 -8.97
CA ASN A 140 16.23 1.14 -8.72
C ASN A 140 16.43 1.50 -7.23
N ARG A 141 16.94 0.53 -6.47
CA ARG A 141 17.54 0.71 -5.15
C ARG A 141 18.87 1.44 -5.34
N SER A 142 18.84 2.75 -5.16
CA SER A 142 20.05 3.57 -4.98
C SER A 142 20.30 3.78 -3.50
#